data_AF-A0A0F2P6X5-F1
#
_entry.id   AF-A0A0F2P6X5-F1
#
_cell.length_a   1.000
_cell.length_b   1.000
_cell.length_c   1.000
_cell.angle_alpha   90.00
_cell.angle_beta   90.00
_cell.angle_gamma   90.00
#
_symmetry.space_group_name_H-M   'P 1'
#
loop_
_entity.id
_entity.type
_entity.pdbx_description
1 polymer ?
#
loop_
_entity_poly.entity_id
_entity_poly.type
_entity_poly.pdbx_seq_one_letter_code
_entity_poly.pdbx_strand_id
1 'polypeptide(L)'
;MLANGEPSWQVLVASLWLFVTALASSAGGGYIAGRMRSRWNDAAKTEVEFRDGVHGLAVWAVSTLAVAAFVAITAALSSIGVETGAISEIPENVAQYTRTITVVYGFAAGAAAALGAGAAWWFASLGGNHRDEATDVHLITPGFLRR
;
A
#
# COMPACT_ATOMS: atom_id res chain seq x y z
N MET A 1 -21.26 11.22 9.76
CA MET A 1 -21.29 12.66 9.42
C MET A 1 -21.85 13.45 10.57
N LEU A 2 -21.45 14.71 10.68
CA LEU A 2 -22.09 15.67 11.59
C LEU A 2 -23.40 16.20 10.97
N ALA A 3 -24.24 16.86 11.77
CA ALA A 3 -25.54 17.38 11.33
C ALA A 3 -25.45 18.45 10.22
N ASN A 4 -24.26 19.02 10.02
CA ASN A 4 -23.94 20.05 9.02
C ASN A 4 -23.44 19.50 7.67
N GLY A 5 -23.38 18.17 7.49
CA GLY A 5 -22.93 17.55 6.23
C GLY A 5 -21.41 17.38 6.11
N GLU A 6 -20.63 17.63 7.17
CA GLU A 6 -19.19 17.40 7.17
C GLU A 6 -18.83 15.93 7.48
N PRO A 7 -17.73 15.39 6.91
CA PRO A 7 -17.20 14.09 7.30
C PRO A 7 -17.00 14.03 8.80
N SER A 8 -17.57 13.03 9.47
CA SER A 8 -17.25 12.81 10.88
C SER A 8 -15.78 12.45 11.02
N TRP A 9 -15.14 12.89 12.10
CA TRP A 9 -13.72 12.63 12.37
C TRP A 9 -13.33 11.14 12.24
N GLN A 10 -14.26 10.23 12.53
CA GLN A 10 -14.12 8.79 12.35
C GLN A 10 -13.78 8.39 10.90
N VAL A 11 -14.40 9.04 9.90
CA VAL A 11 -14.12 8.76 8.47
C VAL A 11 -12.69 9.18 8.15
N LEU A 12 -12.25 10.35 8.64
CA LEU A 12 -10.89 10.83 8.43
C LEU A 12 -9.85 9.91 9.09
N VAL A 13 -10.11 9.47 10.32
CA VAL A 13 -9.23 8.52 11.02
C VAL A 13 -9.18 7.17 10.32
N ALA A 14 -10.31 6.65 9.84
CA ALA A 14 -10.35 5.40 9.09
C ALA A 14 -9.59 5.52 7.75
N SER A 15 -9.79 6.61 7.01
CA SER A 15 -9.04 6.86 5.77
C SER A 15 -7.53 7.04 6.02
N LEU A 16 -7.15 7.74 7.09
CA LEU A 16 -5.76 7.90 7.49
C LEU A 16 -5.12 6.55 7.89
N TRP A 17 -5.86 5.72 8.61
CA TRP A 17 -5.41 4.38 8.98
C TRP A 17 -5.12 3.51 7.75
N LEU A 18 -6.03 3.51 6.78
CA LEU A 18 -5.84 2.80 5.51
C LEU A 18 -4.65 3.36 4.72
N PHE A 19 -4.50 4.69 4.71
CA PHE A 19 -3.37 5.36 4.07
C PHE A 19 -2.03 4.90 4.68
N VAL A 20 -1.89 4.94 6.00
CA VAL A 20 -0.67 4.52 6.70
C VAL A 20 -0.39 3.03 6.48
N THR A 21 -1.43 2.21 6.52
CA THR A 21 -1.30 0.76 6.27
C THR A 21 -0.82 0.46 4.86
N ALA A 22 -1.38 1.13 3.85
CA ALA A 22 -0.96 0.99 2.46
C ALA A 22 0.49 1.45 2.25
N LEU A 23 0.88 2.55 2.90
CA LEU A 23 2.25 3.06 2.84
C LEU A 23 3.24 2.10 3.49
N ALA A 24 2.93 1.60 4.70
CA ALA A 24 3.77 0.65 5.42
C ALA A 24 3.90 -0.70 4.67
N SER A 25 2.80 -1.19 4.09
CA SER A 25 2.81 -2.40 3.26
C SER A 25 3.67 -2.24 2.01
N SER A 26 3.54 -1.09 1.32
CA SER A 26 4.34 -0.78 0.13
C SER A 26 5.84 -0.68 0.47
N ALA A 27 6.18 0.01 1.56
CA ALA A 27 7.54 0.10 2.08
C ALA A 27 8.12 -1.29 2.42
N GLY A 28 7.38 -2.09 3.19
CA GLY A 28 7.81 -3.44 3.59
C GLY A 28 8.00 -4.38 2.40
N GLY A 29 7.04 -4.39 1.46
CA GLY A 29 7.13 -5.18 0.24
C GLY A 29 8.30 -4.77 -0.66
N GLY A 30 8.51 -3.46 -0.83
CA GLY A 30 9.67 -2.92 -1.53
C GLY A 30 10.99 -3.38 -0.91
N TYR A 31 11.13 -3.24 0.41
CA TYR A 31 12.32 -3.68 1.14
C TYR A 31 12.66 -5.15 0.90
N ILE A 32 11.66 -6.03 0.99
CA ILE A 32 11.84 -7.46 0.75
C ILE A 32 12.25 -7.72 -0.70
N ALA A 33 11.63 -7.04 -1.67
CA ALA A 33 11.98 -7.17 -3.09
C ALA A 33 13.45 -6.82 -3.34
N GLY A 34 13.94 -5.71 -2.76
CA GLY A 34 15.35 -5.32 -2.84
C GLY A 34 16.30 -6.38 -2.26
N ARG A 35 15.91 -7.04 -1.16
CA ARG A 35 16.71 -8.09 -0.50
C ARG A 35 16.78 -9.40 -1.30
N MET A 36 15.76 -9.76 -2.07
CA MET A 36 15.67 -11.05 -2.76
C MET A 36 16.43 -11.11 -4.11
N ARG A 37 16.78 -9.96 -4.71
CA ARG A 37 17.52 -9.94 -5.98
C ARG A 37 18.93 -10.57 -5.84
N SER A 38 19.38 -11.31 -6.84
CA SER A 38 20.74 -11.87 -6.91
C SER A 38 21.78 -10.80 -7.28
N ARG A 39 22.99 -10.91 -6.72
CA ARG A 39 24.07 -9.93 -6.94
C ARG A 39 24.78 -10.20 -8.27
N TRP A 40 24.95 -9.15 -9.06
CA TRP A 40 25.87 -9.14 -10.22
C TRP A 40 27.02 -8.20 -9.88
N ASN A 41 28.21 -8.77 -9.66
CA ASN A 41 29.34 -8.07 -9.04
C ASN A 41 29.99 -7.00 -9.94
N ASP A 42 29.67 -7.00 -11.24
CA ASP A 42 30.28 -6.08 -12.23
C ASP A 42 29.36 -4.91 -12.64
N ALA A 43 28.19 -4.76 -12.00
CA ALA A 43 27.23 -3.71 -12.35
C ALA A 43 27.55 -2.37 -11.66
N ALA A 44 27.29 -1.26 -12.37
CA ALA A 44 27.37 0.08 -11.80
C ALA A 44 26.33 0.27 -10.67
N LYS A 45 26.67 1.04 -9.63
CA LYS A 45 25.78 1.28 -8.47
C LYS A 45 24.43 1.90 -8.85
N THR A 46 24.41 2.78 -9.83
CA THR A 46 23.18 3.42 -10.34
C THR A 46 22.25 2.43 -11.01
N GLU A 47 22.79 1.46 -11.76
CA GLU A 47 22.02 0.38 -12.38
C GLU A 47 21.45 -0.57 -11.32
N VAL A 48 22.21 -0.86 -10.27
CA VAL A 48 21.74 -1.64 -9.13
C VAL A 48 20.54 -0.95 -8.45
N GLU A 49 20.67 0.34 -8.14
CA GLU A 49 19.59 1.12 -7.52
C GLU A 49 18.35 1.19 -8.40
N PHE A 50 18.51 1.44 -9.71
CA PHE A 50 17.40 1.47 -10.65
C PHE A 50 16.63 0.14 -10.68
N ARG A 51 17.35 -0.98 -10.74
CA ARG A 51 16.74 -2.32 -10.76
C ARG A 51 16.02 -2.62 -9.46
N ASP A 52 16.62 -2.31 -8.32
CA ASP A 52 15.99 -2.52 -7.02
C ASP A 52 14.72 -1.67 -6.91
N GLY A 53 14.77 -0.40 -7.33
CA GLY A 53 13.61 0.48 -7.43
C GLY A 53 12.47 -0.06 -8.31
N VAL A 54 12.78 -0.58 -9.50
CA VAL A 54 11.80 -1.20 -10.40
C VAL A 54 11.15 -2.45 -9.78
N HIS A 55 11.90 -3.27 -9.05
CA HIS A 55 11.31 -4.42 -8.34
C HIS A 55 10.37 -3.96 -7.22
N GLY A 56 10.74 -2.91 -6.49
CA GLY A 56 9.85 -2.26 -5.51
C GLY A 56 8.54 -1.79 -6.15
N LEU A 57 8.62 -1.08 -7.28
CA LEU A 57 7.44 -0.65 -8.03
C LEU A 57 6.59 -1.81 -8.55
N ALA A 58 7.20 -2.92 -8.97
CA ALA A 58 6.47 -4.10 -9.40
C ALA A 58 5.66 -4.72 -8.24
N VAL A 59 6.26 -4.85 -7.04
CA VAL A 59 5.56 -5.33 -5.84
C VAL A 59 4.44 -4.37 -5.44
N TRP A 60 4.69 -3.07 -5.47
CA TRP A 60 3.66 -2.05 -5.26
C TRP A 60 2.48 -2.20 -6.23
N ALA A 61 2.75 -2.36 -7.52
CA ALA A 61 1.71 -2.49 -8.54
C ALA A 61 0.87 -3.76 -8.34
N VAL A 62 1.53 -4.91 -8.12
CA VAL A 62 0.85 -6.19 -7.90
C VAL A 62 0.00 -6.15 -6.63
N SER A 63 0.52 -5.61 -5.53
CA SER A 63 -0.24 -5.50 -4.28
C SER A 63 -1.45 -4.57 -4.41
N THR A 64 -1.30 -3.45 -5.11
CA THR A 64 -2.40 -2.51 -5.38
C THR A 64 -3.49 -3.15 -6.23
N LEU A 65 -3.12 -3.91 -7.26
CA LEU A 65 -4.06 -4.68 -8.08
C LEU A 65 -4.77 -5.78 -7.27
N ALA A 66 -4.06 -6.46 -6.38
CA ALA A 66 -4.66 -7.47 -5.51
C ALA A 66 -5.71 -6.86 -4.57
N VAL A 67 -5.43 -5.69 -3.97
CA VAL A 67 -6.40 -4.95 -3.16
C VAL A 67 -7.60 -4.49 -4.00
N ALA A 68 -7.36 -3.95 -5.20
CA ALA A 68 -8.43 -3.52 -6.10
C ALA A 68 -9.34 -4.70 -6.50
N ALA A 69 -8.77 -5.85 -6.82
CA ALA A 69 -9.51 -7.08 -7.12
C ALA A 69 -10.31 -7.56 -5.92
N PHE A 70 -9.71 -7.55 -4.71
CA PHE A 70 -10.41 -7.94 -3.48
C PHE A 70 -11.61 -7.03 -3.18
N VAL A 71 -11.46 -5.72 -3.34
CA VAL A 71 -12.55 -4.74 -3.17
C VAL A 71 -13.65 -4.97 -4.22
N ALA A 72 -13.29 -5.19 -5.49
CA ALA A 72 -14.24 -5.46 -6.56
C ALA A 72 -15.03 -6.76 -6.31
N ILE A 73 -14.36 -7.83 -5.87
CA ILE A 73 -15.01 -9.10 -5.52
C ILE A 73 -15.96 -8.90 -4.34
N THR A 74 -15.52 -8.20 -3.29
CA THR A 74 -16.37 -7.94 -2.11
C THR A 74 -17.63 -7.15 -2.49
N ALA A 75 -17.49 -6.15 -3.35
CA ALA A 75 -18.62 -5.38 -3.87
C ALA A 75 -19.57 -6.24 -4.71
N ALA A 76 -19.03 -7.11 -5.58
CA ALA A 76 -19.83 -8.02 -6.40
C ALA A 76 -20.56 -9.08 -5.56
N LEU A 77 -19.95 -9.59 -4.49
CA LEU A 77 -20.59 -10.55 -3.59
C LEU A 77 -21.69 -9.88 -2.75
N SER A 78 -21.54 -8.60 -2.41
CA SER A 78 -22.53 -7.85 -1.61
C SER A 78 -23.86 -7.62 -2.34
N SER A 79 -23.90 -7.73 -3.67
CA SER A 79 -25.14 -7.62 -4.45
C SER A 79 -25.88 -8.96 -4.62
N ILE A 80 -25.24 -10.09 -4.28
CA ILE A 80 -25.86 -11.41 -4.35
C ILE A 80 -26.80 -11.56 -3.14
N GLY A 81 -28.11 -11.41 -3.37
CA GLY A 81 -29.15 -11.50 -2.34
C GLY A 81 -29.95 -10.21 -2.12
N VAL A 82 -29.63 -9.14 -2.85
CA VAL A 82 -30.48 -7.93 -2.88
C VAL A 82 -31.65 -8.20 -3.84
N GLU A 83 -32.86 -8.36 -3.31
CA GLU A 83 -34.07 -8.42 -4.14
C GLU A 83 -34.26 -7.09 -4.86
N THR A 84 -34.12 -7.07 -6.18
CA THR A 84 -34.26 -5.89 -7.06
C THR A 84 -35.70 -5.33 -7.16
N GLY A 85 -36.60 -5.72 -6.25
CA GLY A 85 -38.04 -5.44 -6.31
C GLY A 85 -38.54 -4.22 -5.53
N ALA A 86 -37.72 -3.63 -4.66
CA ALA A 86 -38.08 -2.42 -3.92
C ALA A 86 -37.07 -1.32 -4.23
N ILE A 87 -37.36 -0.48 -5.21
CA ILE A 87 -36.70 0.83 -5.31
C ILE A 87 -37.26 1.67 -4.16
N SER A 88 -36.75 1.45 -2.96
CA SER A 88 -36.91 2.36 -1.84
C SER A 88 -36.17 3.64 -2.20
N GLU A 89 -36.89 4.76 -2.23
CA GLU A 89 -36.31 6.10 -2.39
C GLU A 89 -35.19 6.25 -1.37
N ILE A 90 -33.93 6.33 -1.83
CA ILE A 90 -32.78 6.46 -0.94
C ILE A 90 -32.91 7.82 -0.26
N PRO A 91 -33.00 7.88 1.08
CA PRO A 91 -33.12 9.15 1.78
C PRO A 91 -31.99 10.10 1.37
N GLU A 92 -32.31 11.38 1.12
CA GLU A 92 -31.34 12.35 0.61
C GLU A 92 -30.08 12.43 1.50
N ASN A 93 -30.26 12.31 2.81
CA ASN A 93 -29.15 12.27 3.76
C ASN A 93 -28.22 11.07 3.50
N VAL A 94 -28.75 9.88 3.22
CA VAL A 94 -27.95 8.68 2.91
C VAL A 94 -27.20 8.86 1.58
N ALA A 95 -27.84 9.46 0.57
CA ALA A 95 -27.19 9.76 -0.71
C ALA A 95 -26.03 10.75 -0.54
N GLN A 96 -26.23 11.84 0.21
CA GLN A 96 -25.20 12.83 0.52
C GLN A 96 -24.05 12.22 1.35
N TYR A 97 -24.36 11.37 2.33
CA TYR A 97 -23.38 10.63 3.13
C TYR A 97 -22.52 9.72 2.25
N THR A 98 -23.15 8.95 1.37
CA THR A 98 -22.46 8.03 0.45
C THR A 98 -21.54 8.80 -0.51
N ARG A 99 -22.00 9.92 -1.07
CA ARG A 99 -21.20 10.74 -1.99
C ARG A 99 -19.92 11.26 -1.33
N THR A 100 -20.04 11.83 -0.14
CA THR A 100 -18.89 12.45 0.53
C THR A 100 -17.89 11.42 1.01
N ILE A 101 -18.37 10.31 1.60
CA ILE A 101 -17.52 9.20 2.04
C ILE A 101 -16.74 8.63 0.84
N THR A 102 -17.41 8.43 -0.30
CA THR A 102 -16.77 7.95 -1.53
C THR A 102 -15.66 8.89 -2.01
N VAL A 103 -15.88 10.21 -1.96
CA VAL A 103 -14.85 11.19 -2.36
C VAL A 103 -13.65 11.16 -1.43
N VAL A 104 -13.87 11.15 -0.10
CA VAL A 104 -12.78 11.12 0.89
C VAL A 104 -11.95 9.84 0.77
N TYR A 105 -12.60 8.68 0.71
CA TYR A 105 -11.90 7.41 0.53
C TYR A 105 -11.21 7.30 -0.84
N GLY A 106 -11.85 7.76 -1.92
CA GLY A 106 -11.26 7.76 -3.25
C GLY A 106 -9.98 8.61 -3.30
N PHE A 107 -10.01 9.81 -2.72
CA PHE A 107 -8.82 10.65 -2.61
C PHE A 107 -7.73 10.01 -1.75
N ALA A 108 -8.09 9.50 -0.56
CA ALA A 108 -7.13 8.86 0.34
C ALA A 108 -6.48 7.62 -0.29
N ALA A 109 -7.26 6.79 -1.00
CA ALA A 109 -6.76 5.62 -1.72
C ALA A 109 -5.81 6.02 -2.86
N GLY A 110 -6.16 7.06 -3.64
CA GLY A 110 -5.29 7.59 -4.70
C GLY A 110 -3.98 8.15 -4.16
N ALA A 111 -4.05 8.94 -3.08
CA ALA A 111 -2.87 9.49 -2.40
C ALA A 111 -1.98 8.38 -1.82
N ALA A 112 -2.59 7.37 -1.19
CA ALA A 112 -1.88 6.21 -0.66
C ALA A 112 -1.18 5.42 -1.76
N ALA A 113 -1.84 5.20 -2.90
CA ALA A 113 -1.23 4.51 -4.04
C ALA A 113 -0.02 5.30 -4.59
N ALA A 114 -0.17 6.61 -4.80
CA ALA A 114 0.91 7.45 -5.33
C ALA A 114 2.13 7.51 -4.39
N LEU A 115 1.90 7.74 -3.10
CA LEU A 115 2.99 7.80 -2.10
C LEU A 115 3.57 6.41 -1.80
N GLY A 116 2.74 5.37 -1.88
CA GLY A 116 3.15 3.97 -1.78
C GLY A 116 4.16 3.58 -2.86
N ALA A 117 4.02 4.08 -4.09
CA ALA A 117 4.99 3.83 -5.15
C ALA A 117 6.38 4.40 -4.80
N GLY A 118 6.42 5.65 -4.31
CA GLY A 118 7.66 6.29 -3.86
C GLY A 118 8.29 5.56 -2.67
N ALA A 119 7.48 5.14 -1.70
CA ALA A 119 7.95 4.34 -0.57
C ALA A 119 8.50 2.99 -1.04
N ALA A 120 7.81 2.28 -1.94
CA ALA A 120 8.26 1.00 -2.44
C ALA A 120 9.61 1.11 -3.16
N TRP A 121 9.82 2.15 -3.98
CA TRP A 121 11.11 2.43 -4.60
C TRP A 121 12.19 2.64 -3.54
N TRP A 122 11.96 3.59 -2.63
CA TRP A 122 12.95 3.97 -1.61
C TRP A 122 13.38 2.77 -0.75
N PHE A 123 12.41 2.00 -0.27
CA PHE A 123 12.68 0.86 0.58
C PHE A 123 13.28 -0.32 -0.19
N ALA A 124 12.96 -0.50 -1.48
CA ALA A 124 13.65 -1.50 -2.30
C ALA A 124 15.13 -1.16 -2.51
N SER A 125 15.45 0.09 -2.82
CA SER A 125 16.85 0.54 -2.88
C SER A 125 17.56 0.36 -1.54
N LEU A 126 16.91 0.69 -0.42
CA LEU A 126 17.45 0.49 0.93
C LEU A 126 17.72 -0.99 1.23
N GLY A 127 16.75 -1.88 0.92
CA GLY A 127 16.89 -3.32 1.11
C GLY A 127 17.99 -3.92 0.25
N GLY A 128 18.10 -3.47 -1.00
CA GLY A 128 19.19 -3.84 -1.91
C GLY A 128 20.55 -3.41 -1.37
N ASN A 129 20.67 -2.18 -0.88
CA ASN A 129 21.92 -1.68 -0.29
C ASN A 129 22.32 -2.46 0.97
N HIS A 130 21.37 -2.73 1.87
CA HIS A 130 21.62 -3.56 3.05
C HIS A 130 22.04 -4.98 2.70
N ARG A 131 21.54 -5.54 1.59
CA ARG A 131 22.06 -6.80 1.04
C ARG A 131 23.51 -6.59 0.67
N ASP A 132 23.79 -5.65 -0.21
CA ASP A 132 25.09 -5.52 -0.87
C ASP A 132 26.22 -5.17 0.10
N GLU A 133 25.96 -4.33 1.08
CA GLU A 133 26.92 -3.95 2.13
C GLU A 133 27.12 -5.03 3.21
N ALA A 134 26.32 -6.10 3.19
CA ALA A 134 26.32 -7.13 4.22
C ALA A 134 26.25 -6.53 5.63
N THR A 135 25.34 -5.56 5.82
CA THR A 135 24.99 -5.02 7.13
C THR A 135 24.18 -6.06 7.92
N ASP A 136 24.76 -7.24 8.11
CA ASP A 136 24.24 -8.22 9.03
C ASP A 136 24.38 -7.69 10.46
N VAL A 137 23.54 -8.21 11.36
CA VAL A 137 23.47 -7.88 12.80
C VAL A 137 24.72 -8.39 13.57
N HIS A 138 25.88 -8.37 12.92
CA HIS A 138 27.18 -8.73 13.45
C HIS A 138 27.70 -7.77 14.52
N LEU A 139 26.93 -6.72 14.87
CA LEU A 139 27.09 -5.99 16.13
C LEU A 139 26.61 -6.78 17.36
N ILE A 140 25.69 -7.73 17.20
CA ILE A 140 25.10 -8.51 18.31
C ILE A 140 25.69 -9.93 18.38
N THR A 141 26.25 -10.46 17.29
CA THR A 141 26.97 -11.74 17.34
C THR A 141 28.41 -11.52 17.82
N PRO A 142 28.80 -12.04 19.00
CA PRO A 142 30.18 -11.99 19.47
C PRO A 142 31.13 -12.64 18.47
N GLY A 143 32.36 -12.11 18.37
CA GLY A 143 33.35 -12.53 17.36
C GLY A 143 33.68 -14.04 17.33
N PHE A 144 33.38 -14.79 18.39
CA PHE A 144 33.59 -16.23 18.47
C PHE A 144 32.48 -17.10 17.83
N LEU A 145 31.35 -16.52 17.43
CA LEU A 145 30.26 -17.23 16.72
C LEU A 145 30.27 -16.98 15.20
N ARG A 146 31.24 -16.19 14.70
CA ARG A 146 31.47 -15.99 13.27
C ARG A 146 32.18 -17.24 12.72
N ARG A 147 31.44 -18.12 12.05
CA ARG A 147 32.01 -19.22 11.25
C ARG A 147 32.18 -18.79 9.81
#